data_AF-A0A9W9LET6-F1
#
_entry.id   AF-A0A9W9LET6-F1
#
_cell.length_a   1.000
_cell.length_b   1.000
_cell.length_c   1.000
_cell.angle_alpha   90.00
_cell.angle_beta   90.00
_cell.angle_gamma   90.00
#
_symmetry.space_group_name_H-M   'P 1'
#
loop_
_entity.id
_entity.type
_entity.pdbx_description
1 polymer ?
#
loop_
_entity_poly.entity_id
_entity_poly.type
_entity_poly.pdbx_seq_one_letter_code
_entity_poly.pdbx_strand_id
1 'polypeptide(L)'
;MKFPIYCLATLLPLVSQVALANPLADSQDGNLEERGDDRWGHHEYHPNDQCKVKKPYWYHKYPCDSSEKVGESKVGDTFAPVCKYQNWYKNSKGWWVKEEYKPKHCYVKVDKCH
;
A
#
# COMPACT_ATOMS: atom_id res chain seq x y z
N MET A 1 -11.15 -29.50 52.37
CA MET A 1 -11.56 -30.89 52.09
C MET A 1 -11.92 -31.00 50.61
N LYS A 2 -11.37 -32.03 49.96
CA LYS A 2 -11.70 -32.71 48.68
C LYS A 2 -12.35 -31.93 47.50
N PHE A 3 -11.65 -31.97 46.36
CA PHE A 3 -12.18 -31.78 44.99
C PHE A 3 -13.09 -32.95 44.56
N PRO A 4 -13.88 -32.77 43.49
CA PRO A 4 -13.82 -33.76 42.42
C PRO A 4 -13.67 -33.15 41.02
N ILE A 5 -12.71 -33.73 40.32
CA ILE A 5 -12.42 -33.64 38.90
C ILE A 5 -13.49 -34.44 38.15
N TYR A 6 -14.05 -33.89 37.07
CA TYR A 6 -14.82 -34.68 36.10
C TYR A 6 -14.29 -34.53 34.68
N CYS A 7 -13.67 -35.63 34.25
CA CYS A 7 -13.69 -36.26 32.92
C CYS A 7 -13.15 -35.50 31.70
N LEU A 8 -11.87 -35.78 31.47
CA LEU A 8 -11.21 -36.00 30.19
C LEU A 8 -12.04 -36.78 29.14
N ALA A 9 -11.68 -36.47 27.89
CA ALA A 9 -11.69 -37.32 26.68
C ALA A 9 -12.96 -37.37 25.83
N THR A 10 -12.89 -36.70 24.67
CA THR A 10 -12.82 -37.41 23.40
C THR A 10 -11.84 -36.72 22.43
N LEU A 11 -10.86 -37.50 21.98
CA LEU A 11 -10.00 -37.22 20.83
C LEU A 11 -10.84 -37.27 19.55
N LEU A 12 -10.59 -36.36 18.61
CA LEU A 12 -10.58 -36.71 17.18
C LEU A 12 -9.75 -35.69 16.40
N PRO A 13 -8.51 -36.01 15.96
CA PRO A 13 -7.85 -35.25 14.93
C PRO A 13 -8.40 -35.71 13.58
N LEU A 14 -9.23 -34.88 12.95
CA LEU A 14 -9.54 -35.06 11.52
C LEU A 14 -8.34 -34.59 10.71
N VAL A 15 -7.42 -35.53 10.51
CA VAL A 15 -6.35 -35.44 9.52
C VAL A 15 -7.00 -35.53 8.15
N SER A 16 -7.15 -34.40 7.46
CA SER A 16 -7.37 -34.40 6.01
C SER A 16 -6.03 -34.21 5.31
N GLN A 17 -5.47 -35.30 4.81
CA GLN A 17 -4.44 -35.25 3.77
C GLN A 17 -5.16 -35.44 2.44
N VAL A 18 -5.20 -34.42 1.58
CA VAL A 18 -5.34 -34.67 0.14
C VAL A 18 -4.65 -33.55 -0.65
N ALA A 19 -3.85 -34.00 -1.61
CA ALA A 19 -3.30 -33.30 -2.77
C ALA A 19 -2.11 -32.34 -2.57
N LEU A 20 -0.91 -32.90 -2.68
CA LEU A 20 0.20 -32.26 -3.37
C LEU A 20 -0.20 -32.05 -4.84
N ALA A 21 -0.69 -30.85 -5.17
CA ALA A 21 -0.60 -30.34 -6.53
C ALA A 21 0.75 -29.62 -6.63
N ASN A 22 1.69 -30.18 -7.40
CA ASN A 22 2.94 -29.52 -7.77
C ASN A 22 2.62 -28.29 -8.63
N PRO A 23 2.96 -27.05 -8.22
CA PRO A 23 3.15 -25.99 -9.19
C PRO A 23 4.54 -26.17 -9.82
N LEU A 24 4.59 -26.88 -10.95
CA LEU A 24 5.59 -26.58 -11.98
C LEU A 24 5.19 -25.24 -12.61
N ALA A 25 5.57 -24.15 -11.93
CA ALA A 25 5.61 -22.84 -12.54
C ALA A 25 7.09 -22.51 -12.77
N ASP A 26 7.64 -23.13 -13.82
CA ASP A 26 8.69 -22.48 -14.57
C ASP A 26 8.07 -21.22 -15.17
N SER A 27 8.43 -20.08 -14.60
CA SER A 27 8.14 -18.78 -15.19
C SER A 27 9.44 -18.00 -15.17
N GLN A 28 10.41 -18.50 -15.95
CA GLN A 28 11.25 -17.60 -16.74
C GLN A 28 10.35 -16.86 -17.72
N ASP A 29 9.64 -15.84 -17.24
CA ASP A 29 8.91 -14.94 -18.11
C ASP A 29 9.57 -13.57 -18.04
N GLY A 30 10.33 -13.29 -19.10
CA GLY A 30 10.69 -11.97 -19.57
C GLY A 30 11.07 -10.93 -18.52
N ASN A 31 12.38 -10.70 -18.39
CA ASN A 31 12.89 -9.34 -18.22
C ASN A 31 12.43 -8.52 -19.46
N LEU A 32 11.16 -8.10 -19.44
CA LEU A 32 10.59 -7.13 -20.36
C LEU A 32 11.18 -5.80 -19.92
N GLU A 33 12.42 -5.56 -20.34
CA GLU A 33 12.90 -4.20 -20.49
C GLU A 33 11.97 -3.55 -21.51
N GLU A 34 10.93 -2.89 -21.01
CA GLU A 34 10.17 -1.92 -21.76
C GLU A 34 11.12 -0.76 -22.07
N ARG A 35 11.96 -0.99 -23.07
CA ARG A 35 12.74 0.04 -23.75
C ARG A 35 11.73 0.85 -24.54
N GLY A 36 11.12 1.83 -23.85
CA GLY A 36 10.27 2.84 -24.43
C GLY A 36 11.03 3.54 -25.54
N ASP A 37 10.67 3.17 -26.77
CA ASP A 37 11.07 3.79 -28.02
C ASP A 37 10.79 5.29 -27.95
N ASP A 38 11.83 6.10 -28.18
CA ASP A 38 11.83 7.56 -28.16
C ASP A 38 11.09 8.14 -29.38
N ARG A 39 9.86 7.69 -29.64
CA ARG A 39 8.98 8.26 -30.66
C ARG A 39 7.97 9.18 -30.01
N TRP A 40 8.34 10.46 -29.93
CA TRP A 40 7.45 11.62 -30.10
C TRP A 40 5.98 11.36 -29.72
N GLY A 41 5.75 11.03 -28.45
CA GLY A 41 4.43 10.78 -27.90
C GLY A 41 3.79 12.12 -27.58
N HIS A 42 2.76 12.48 -28.35
CA HIS A 42 1.83 13.54 -28.01
C HIS A 42 1.41 13.36 -26.53
N HIS A 43 1.87 14.23 -25.64
CA HIS A 43 1.49 14.20 -24.22
C HIS A 43 -0.02 14.47 -24.15
N GLU A 44 -0.82 13.41 -24.16
CA GLU A 44 -2.24 13.48 -23.85
C GLU A 44 -2.35 13.92 -22.39
N TYR A 45 -2.60 15.21 -22.20
CA TYR A 45 -2.79 15.80 -20.90
C TYR A 45 -4.15 15.34 -20.39
N HIS A 46 -4.18 14.17 -19.73
CA HIS A 46 -5.37 13.74 -19.00
C HIS A 46 -5.42 14.53 -17.69
N PRO A 47 -6.37 15.47 -17.51
CA PRO A 47 -6.52 16.21 -16.26
C PRO A 47 -6.77 15.28 -15.06
N ASN A 48 -7.27 14.06 -15.32
CA ASN A 48 -7.55 13.05 -14.32
C ASN A 48 -6.28 12.42 -13.69
N ASP A 49 -5.11 12.55 -14.32
CA ASP A 49 -3.87 11.92 -13.84
C ASP A 49 -2.98 12.85 -13.03
N GLN A 50 -3.40 14.10 -12.82
CA GLN A 50 -2.60 15.10 -12.14
C GLN A 50 -2.28 14.72 -10.69
N CYS A 51 -3.18 13.97 -10.04
CA CYS A 51 -3.04 13.48 -8.67
C CYS A 51 -2.58 12.05 -8.57
N LYS A 52 -2.14 11.44 -9.68
CA LYS A 52 -1.64 10.07 -9.66
C LYS A 52 -0.21 10.03 -9.13
N VAL A 53 0.05 9.04 -8.30
CA VAL A 53 1.38 8.76 -7.76
C VAL A 53 2.27 8.30 -8.92
N LYS A 54 3.31 9.08 -9.20
CA LYS A 54 4.29 8.79 -10.27
C LYS A 54 5.51 8.04 -9.77
N LYS A 55 5.81 8.17 -8.48
CA LYS A 55 6.93 7.49 -7.80
C LYS A 55 6.43 6.99 -6.44
N PRO A 56 6.69 5.73 -6.09
CA PRO A 56 6.30 5.21 -4.79
C PRO A 56 6.99 5.98 -3.67
N TYR A 57 6.32 6.07 -2.52
CA TYR A 57 6.81 6.73 -1.32
C TYR A 57 6.29 6.03 -0.07
N TRP A 58 7.04 6.15 1.01
CA TRP A 58 6.66 5.59 2.30
C TRP A 58 5.68 6.49 3.03
N TYR A 59 4.68 5.88 3.62
CA TYR A 59 3.79 6.50 4.58
C TYR A 59 4.34 6.35 6.01
N HIS A 60 4.13 7.37 6.82
CA HIS A 60 4.57 7.44 8.20
C HIS A 60 3.39 7.40 9.18
N LYS A 61 3.61 6.85 10.37
CA LYS A 61 2.64 6.84 11.47
C LYS A 61 2.36 8.23 12.05
N TYR A 62 3.38 9.08 12.11
CA TYR A 62 3.33 10.45 12.61
C TYR A 62 4.00 11.41 11.59
N PRO A 63 3.69 12.73 11.63
CA PRO A 63 4.24 13.71 10.71
C PRO A 63 5.68 14.12 11.09
N CYS A 64 6.59 13.14 11.15
CA CYS A 64 8.01 13.34 11.40
C CYS A 64 8.86 12.23 10.76
N ASP A 65 10.10 12.56 10.43
CA ASP A 65 11.00 11.68 9.67
C ASP A 65 11.43 10.44 10.44
N SER A 66 11.53 10.56 11.77
CA SER A 66 11.86 9.46 12.67
C SER A 66 10.67 8.53 12.96
N SER A 67 9.49 8.82 12.41
CA SER A 67 8.32 7.96 12.58
C SER A 67 8.50 6.61 11.88
N GLU A 68 7.93 5.58 12.50
CA GLU A 68 7.69 4.29 11.87
C GLU A 68 7.00 4.44 10.51
N LYS A 69 7.45 3.63 9.54
CA LYS A 69 6.85 3.51 8.21
C LYS A 69 5.73 2.47 8.26
N VAL A 70 4.53 2.84 7.81
CA VAL A 70 3.31 2.02 7.99
C VAL A 70 2.73 1.48 6.68
N GLY A 71 3.29 1.88 5.55
CA GLY A 71 2.90 1.40 4.24
C GLY A 71 3.62 2.14 3.12
N GLU A 72 3.43 1.69 1.89
CA GLU A 72 4.00 2.29 0.69
C GLU A 72 2.88 2.62 -0.31
N SER A 73 3.02 3.74 -1.02
CA SER A 73 2.15 4.05 -2.16
C SER A 73 2.54 3.24 -3.39
N LYS A 74 1.58 2.94 -4.26
CA LYS A 74 1.83 2.31 -5.56
C LYS A 74 1.76 3.35 -6.68
N VAL A 75 2.51 3.11 -7.74
CA VAL A 75 2.39 3.91 -8.97
C VAL A 75 0.96 3.78 -9.50
N GLY A 76 0.35 4.90 -9.87
CA GLY A 76 -1.05 4.97 -10.30
C GLY A 76 -2.08 5.11 -9.16
N ASP A 77 -1.66 5.01 -7.89
CA ASP A 77 -2.54 5.36 -6.76
C ASP A 77 -2.95 6.83 -6.85
N THR A 78 -4.10 7.18 -6.28
CA THR A 78 -4.55 8.57 -6.20
C THR A 78 -4.04 9.21 -4.91
N PHE A 79 -3.34 10.35 -5.03
CA PHE A 79 -2.97 11.20 -3.90
C PHE A 79 -4.24 11.89 -3.36
N ALA A 80 -4.86 11.29 -2.34
CA ALA A 80 -6.12 11.74 -1.75
C ALA A 80 -5.97 12.02 -0.24
N PRO A 81 -5.40 13.18 0.13
CA PRO A 81 -5.27 13.57 1.52
C PRO A 81 -6.61 14.07 2.09
N VAL A 82 -6.80 13.91 3.40
CA VAL A 82 -7.97 14.39 4.15
C VAL A 82 -7.69 15.70 4.87
N CYS A 83 -6.45 15.92 5.31
CA CYS A 83 -6.04 17.15 5.98
C CYS A 83 -4.52 17.39 5.82
N LYS A 84 -4.09 18.62 6.10
CA LYS A 84 -2.68 19.05 6.07
C LYS A 84 -2.22 19.51 7.46
N TYR A 85 -1.01 19.11 7.87
CA TYR A 85 -0.32 19.63 9.05
C TYR A 85 1.11 20.01 8.66
N GLN A 86 1.45 21.29 8.72
CA GLN A 86 2.74 21.80 8.21
C GLN A 86 3.03 21.27 6.80
N ASN A 87 4.19 20.63 6.58
CA ASN A 87 4.59 20.03 5.31
C ASN A 87 4.16 18.56 5.16
N TRP A 88 3.12 18.13 5.89
CA TRP A 88 2.63 16.76 5.88
C TRP A 88 1.14 16.71 5.52
N TYR A 89 0.78 15.69 4.76
CA TYR A 89 -0.59 15.36 4.42
C TYR A 89 -0.98 14.04 5.08
N LYS A 90 -2.19 13.98 5.64
CA LYS A 90 -2.77 12.76 6.19
C LYS A 90 -3.75 12.17 5.19
N ASN A 91 -3.72 10.86 4.95
CA ASN A 91 -4.74 10.18 4.15
C ASN A 91 -5.91 9.66 5.02
N SER A 92 -6.93 9.08 4.39
CA SER A 92 -8.10 8.50 5.09
C SER A 92 -7.77 7.33 6.02
N LYS A 93 -6.63 6.65 5.82
CA LYS A 93 -6.11 5.60 6.71
C LYS A 93 -5.38 6.16 7.93
N GLY A 94 -5.24 7.49 8.00
CA GLY A 94 -4.56 8.18 9.06
C GLY A 94 -3.04 8.19 8.95
N TRP A 95 -2.50 7.83 7.79
CA TRP A 95 -1.06 7.81 7.55
C TRP A 95 -0.58 9.11 6.93
N TRP A 96 0.66 9.47 7.24
CA TRP A 96 1.27 10.73 6.87
C TRP A 96 2.24 10.59 5.72
N VAL A 97 2.24 11.58 4.84
CA VAL A 97 3.18 11.70 3.72
C VAL A 97 3.68 13.14 3.63
N LYS A 98 4.95 13.33 3.29
CA LYS A 98 5.52 14.67 3.07
C LYS A 98 4.96 15.34 1.83
N GLU A 99 4.88 16.67 1.89
CA GLU A 99 4.44 17.51 0.77
C GLU A 99 5.32 17.36 -0.48
N GLU A 100 6.59 17.04 -0.33
CA GLU A 100 7.50 16.80 -1.47
C GLU A 100 7.06 15.64 -2.37
N TYR A 101 6.27 14.69 -1.84
CA TYR A 101 5.72 13.58 -2.61
C TYR A 101 4.37 13.91 -3.27
N LYS A 102 3.80 15.11 -3.01
CA LYS A 102 2.60 15.57 -3.71
C LYS A 102 2.91 15.72 -5.20
N PRO A 103 2.13 15.11 -6.10
CA PRO A 103 2.34 15.30 -7.53
C PRO A 103 2.21 16.80 -7.91
N LYS A 104 3.14 17.30 -8.73
CA LYS A 104 3.30 18.76 -8.98
C LYS A 104 2.03 19.47 -9.46
N HIS A 105 1.20 18.81 -10.26
CA HIS A 105 -0.03 19.37 -10.81
C HIS A 105 -1.28 18.97 -10.03
N CYS A 106 -1.13 18.23 -8.93
CA CYS A 106 -2.24 17.84 -8.08
C CYS A 106 -2.68 19.02 -7.21
N TYR A 107 -3.77 19.67 -7.60
CA TYR A 107 -4.42 20.66 -6.77
C TYR A 107 -5.31 19.97 -5.74
N VAL A 108 -4.93 20.06 -4.46
CA VAL A 108 -5.71 19.52 -3.35
C VAL A 108 -6.01 20.63 -2.36
N LYS A 109 -7.30 20.95 -2.20
CA LYS A 109 -7.78 21.88 -1.17
C LYS A 109 -8.27 21.06 0.02
N VAL A 110 -7.48 21.04 1.08
CA VAL A 110 -7.78 20.34 2.34
C VAL A 110 -7.60 21.27 3.53
N ASP A 111 -8.40 21.04 4.56
CA ASP A 111 -8.32 21.78 5.82
C ASP A 111 -7.09 21.38 6.64
N LYS A 112 -6.78 22.19 7.65
CA LYS A 112 -5.72 21.86 8.61
C LYS A 112 -6.17 20.68 9.49
N CYS A 113 -5.25 19.77 9.79
CA CYS A 113 -5.54 18.72 10.78
C CYS A 113 -5.71 19.35 12.17
N HIS A 114 -6.70 18.86 12.92
CA HIS A 114 -6.97 19.24 14.31
C HIS A 114 -6.27 18.30 15.30
#